data_AF-A0AAP3JYE9-F1
#
_entry.id   AF-A0AAP3JYE9-F1
#
_cell.length_a   1.000
_cell.length_b   1.000
_cell.length_c   1.000
_cell.angle_alpha   90.00
_cell.angle_beta   90.00
_cell.angle_gamma   90.00
#
_symmetry.space_group_name_H-M   'P 1'
#
loop_
_entity.id
_entity.type
_entity.pdbx_description
1 polymer ?
#
loop_
_entity_poly.entity_id
_entity_poly.type
_entity_poly.pdbx_seq_one_letter_code
_entity_poly.pdbx_strand_id
1 'polypeptide(L)'
;MKLTIPADSLRKLPEGAVYRGKSGQANLTVGSDDSGNIVAEASCDSLQQLVLWYEEELARIRSETKNEILNDVQTEEKRPPNPVRVFTWGMVAGLLVGMLLTMKLKKR
;
A
#
# COMPACT_ATOMS: atom_id res chain seq x y z
N MET A 1 -6.07 15.32 32.17
CA MET A 1 -6.40 14.03 32.84
C MET A 1 -5.71 14.01 34.20
N LYS A 2 -6.43 13.71 35.29
CA LYS A 2 -5.84 13.66 36.64
C LYS A 2 -6.23 12.34 37.30
N LEU A 3 -5.24 11.50 37.59
CA LEU A 3 -5.40 10.27 38.35
C LEU A 3 -4.81 10.52 39.74
N THR A 4 -5.66 10.58 40.76
CA THR A 4 -5.22 10.77 42.15
C THR A 4 -5.08 9.40 42.80
N ILE A 5 -3.86 8.97 43.05
CA ILE A 5 -3.57 7.70 43.73
C ILE A 5 -2.88 8.03 45.06
N PRO A 6 -3.32 7.44 46.19
CA PRO A 6 -2.59 7.53 47.44
C PRO A 6 -1.20 6.88 47.28
N ALA A 7 -0.14 7.56 47.72
CA ALA A 7 1.22 7.04 47.61
C ALA A 7 1.41 5.67 48.32
N ASP A 8 0.72 5.45 49.43
CA ASP A 8 0.73 4.18 50.16
C ASP A 8 0.07 3.04 49.39
N SER A 9 -0.89 3.33 48.50
CA SER A 9 -1.55 2.33 47.67
C SER A 9 -0.66 1.88 46.51
N LEU A 10 0.18 2.79 45.98
CA LEU A 10 1.16 2.45 44.95
C LEU A 10 2.24 1.49 45.46
N ARG A 11 2.67 1.66 46.71
CA ARG A 11 3.67 0.79 47.35
C ARG A 11 3.13 -0.57 47.79
N LYS A 12 1.81 -0.72 47.90
CA LYS A 12 1.13 -1.97 48.25
C LYS A 12 0.62 -2.74 47.03
N LEU A 13 0.93 -2.28 45.82
CA LEU A 13 0.59 -3.01 44.61
C LEU A 13 1.36 -4.34 44.58
N PRO A 14 0.67 -5.47 44.39
CA PRO A 14 1.35 -6.73 44.11
C PRO A 14 2.06 -6.66 42.74
N GLU A 15 3.10 -7.47 42.59
CA GLU A 15 3.90 -7.56 41.36
C GLU A 15 2.98 -7.83 40.14
N GLY A 16 3.08 -6.98 39.11
CA GLY A 16 2.23 -7.03 37.91
C GLY A 16 0.87 -6.31 38.00
N ALA A 17 0.48 -5.74 39.14
CA ALA A 17 -0.73 -4.91 39.24
C ALA A 17 -0.46 -3.45 38.84
N VAL A 18 -1.39 -2.87 38.08
CA VAL A 18 -1.29 -1.48 37.59
C VAL A 18 -2.59 -0.72 37.82
N TYR A 19 -2.49 0.54 38.24
CA TYR A 19 -3.60 1.47 38.21
C TYR A 19 -3.77 2.01 36.79
N ARG A 20 -5.00 1.95 36.28
CA ARG A 20 -5.35 2.50 34.97
C ARG A 20 -6.32 3.66 35.16
N GLY A 21 -5.95 4.81 34.63
CA GLY A 21 -6.88 5.90 34.36
C GLY A 21 -7.18 5.97 32.87
N LYS A 22 -8.40 6.38 32.50
CA LYS A 22 -8.76 6.79 31.13
C LYS A 22 -9.47 8.14 31.17
N SER A 23 -9.13 9.04 30.25
CA SER A 23 -9.82 10.33 30.07
C SER A 23 -9.89 10.64 28.58
N GLY A 24 -11.08 10.47 27.99
CA GLY A 24 -11.26 10.57 26.55
C GLY A 24 -10.41 9.52 25.81
N GLN A 25 -9.53 10.00 24.94
CA GLN A 25 -8.58 9.18 24.17
C GLN A 25 -7.23 9.00 24.88
N ALA A 26 -7.01 9.65 26.04
CA ALA A 26 -5.79 9.48 26.81
C ALA A 26 -5.95 8.35 27.84
N ASN A 27 -4.99 7.44 27.87
CA ASN A 27 -4.82 6.39 28.85
C ASN A 27 -3.57 6.68 29.69
N LEU A 28 -3.63 6.41 30.99
CA LEU A 28 -2.50 6.51 31.91
C LEU A 28 -2.46 5.24 32.74
N THR A 29 -1.37 4.50 32.69
CA THR A 29 -1.10 3.33 33.51
C THR A 29 0.04 3.66 34.49
N VAL A 30 -0.16 3.35 35.77
CA VAL A 30 0.83 3.58 36.83
C VAL A 30 0.99 2.30 37.64
N GLY A 31 2.20 1.77 37.71
CA GLY A 31 2.52 0.54 38.44
C GLY A 31 3.88 0.62 39.14
N SER A 32 4.25 -0.46 39.82
CA SER A 32 5.60 -0.68 40.34
C SER A 32 6.29 -1.74 39.50
N ASP A 33 7.56 -1.54 39.16
CA ASP A 33 8.40 -2.59 38.57
C ASP A 33 8.94 -3.54 39.67
N ASP A 34 9.57 -4.64 39.23
CA ASP A 34 10.20 -5.66 40.08
C ASP A 34 11.40 -5.10 40.90
N SER A 35 11.89 -3.91 40.51
CA SER A 35 12.97 -3.17 41.19
C SER A 35 12.44 -2.15 42.22
N GLY A 36 11.12 -2.03 42.39
CA GLY A 36 10.47 -1.10 43.31
C GLY A 36 10.37 0.35 42.79
N ASN A 37 10.63 0.60 41.51
CA ASN A 37 10.44 1.90 40.88
C ASN A 37 8.99 2.07 40.42
N ILE A 38 8.50 3.30 40.47
CA ILE A 38 7.18 3.65 39.95
C ILE A 38 7.28 3.93 38.46
N VAL A 39 6.57 3.13 37.64
CA VAL A 39 6.48 3.31 36.19
C VAL A 39 5.14 3.92 35.85
N ALA A 40 5.16 5.05 35.16
CA ALA A 40 3.97 5.73 34.66
C ALA A 40 4.05 5.81 33.14
N GLU A 41 3.11 5.16 32.45
CA GLU A 41 2.99 5.16 31.01
C GLU A 41 1.73 5.91 30.59
N ALA A 42 1.90 6.91 29.74
CA ALA A 42 0.80 7.68 29.19
C ALA A 42 0.69 7.40 27.69
N SER A 43 -0.50 7.02 27.23
CA SER A 43 -0.82 6.82 25.81
C SER A 43 -1.98 7.73 25.40
N CYS A 44 -2.00 8.14 24.15
CA CYS A 44 -3.12 8.89 23.56
C CYS A 44 -3.53 8.20 22.24
N ASP A 45 -4.72 7.63 22.25
CA ASP A 45 -5.28 6.85 21.14
C ASP A 45 -5.46 7.70 19.86
N SER A 46 -5.48 9.03 19.96
CA SER A 46 -5.67 9.95 18.82
C SER A 46 -4.53 9.91 17.80
N LEU A 47 -3.29 9.71 18.24
CA LEU A 47 -2.14 9.59 17.32
C LEU A 47 -2.03 8.19 16.71
N GLN A 48 -2.37 7.14 17.47
CA GLN A 48 -2.40 5.78 16.94
C GLN A 48 -3.45 5.62 15.84
N GLN A 49 -4.64 6.19 16.02
CA GLN A 49 -5.68 6.18 14.99
C GLN A 49 -5.25 6.95 13.73
N LEU A 50 -4.51 8.06 13.91
CA LEU A 50 -4.00 8.85 12.78
C LEU A 50 -2.95 8.09 11.98
N VAL A 51 -2.03 7.38 12.64
CA VAL A 51 -1.01 6.55 11.97
C VAL A 51 -1.66 5.42 11.19
N LEU A 52 -2.60 4.69 11.80
CA LEU A 52 -3.35 3.61 11.12
C LEU A 52 -4.05 4.12 9.86
N TRP A 53 -4.70 5.29 9.94
CA TRP A 53 -5.37 5.90 8.80
C TRP A 53 -4.39 6.26 7.67
N TYR A 54 -3.23 6.86 8.01
CA TYR A 54 -2.22 7.18 7.01
C TYR A 54 -1.59 5.93 6.37
N GLU A 55 -1.40 4.86 7.13
CA GLU A 55 -0.87 3.59 6.60
C GLU A 55 -1.85 2.93 5.63
N GLU A 56 -3.15 2.89 5.97
CA GLU A 56 -4.20 2.38 5.07
C GLU A 56 -4.29 3.20 3.78
N GLU A 57 -4.26 4.53 3.88
CA GLU A 57 -4.33 5.42 2.73
C GLU A 57 -3.11 5.24 1.81
N LEU A 58 -1.91 5.12 2.38
CA LEU A 58 -0.68 4.90 1.62
C LEU A 58 -0.67 3.52 0.94
N ALA A 59 -1.22 2.49 1.61
CA ALA A 59 -1.38 1.17 1.02
C ALA A 59 -2.37 1.18 -0.16
N ARG A 60 -3.47 1.94 -0.05
CA ARG A 60 -4.45 2.08 -1.13
C ARG A 60 -3.84 2.72 -2.38
N ILE A 61 -3.21 3.89 -2.23
CA ILE A 61 -2.56 4.61 -3.35
C ILE A 61 -1.53 3.71 -4.04
N ARG A 62 -0.70 3.01 -3.26
CA ARG A 62 0.34 2.12 -3.82
C ARG A 62 -0.25 0.92 -4.57
N SER A 63 -1.40 0.42 -4.13
CA SER A 63 -2.11 -0.66 -4.81
C SER A 63 -2.74 -0.18 -6.13
N GLU A 64 -3.30 1.02 -6.16
CA GLU A 64 -3.84 1.66 -7.36
C GLU A 64 -2.72 1.91 -8.38
N THR A 65 -1.60 2.52 -7.99
CA THR A 65 -0.45 2.74 -8.88
C THR A 65 0.13 1.43 -9.42
N LYS A 66 0.23 0.38 -8.60
CA LYS A 66 0.71 -0.93 -9.06
C LYS A 66 -0.25 -1.56 -10.08
N ASN A 67 -1.55 -1.42 -9.87
CA ASN A 67 -2.55 -1.91 -10.81
C ASN A 67 -2.53 -1.09 -12.11
N GLU A 68 -2.41 0.24 -12.05
CA GLU A 68 -2.30 1.09 -13.24
C GLU A 68 -1.07 0.73 -14.07
N ILE A 69 0.11 0.60 -13.46
CA ILE A 69 1.34 0.20 -14.16
C ILE A 69 1.20 -1.22 -14.75
N LEU A 70 0.62 -2.16 -14.01
CA LEU A 70 0.41 -3.53 -14.51
C LEU A 70 -0.55 -3.56 -15.71
N ASN A 71 -1.60 -2.74 -15.68
CA ASN A 71 -2.55 -2.62 -16.79
C ASN A 71 -1.93 -1.91 -17.99
N ASP A 72 -1.13 -0.86 -17.78
CA ASP A 72 -0.46 -0.12 -18.85
C ASP A 72 0.60 -0.99 -19.53
N VAL A 73 1.42 -1.69 -18.76
CA VAL A 73 2.40 -2.67 -19.27
C VAL A 73 1.72 -3.82 -20.01
N GLN A 74 0.59 -4.36 -19.51
CA GLN A 74 -0.17 -5.36 -20.28
C GLN A 74 -0.78 -4.79 -21.56
N THR A 75 -1.14 -3.51 -21.57
CA THR A 75 -1.73 -2.84 -22.75
C THR A 75 -0.68 -2.57 -23.81
N GLU A 76 0.57 -2.30 -23.43
CA GLU A 76 1.70 -2.19 -24.36
C GLU A 76 2.21 -3.55 -24.86
N GLU A 77 2.35 -4.55 -23.98
CA GLU A 77 2.85 -5.90 -24.32
C GLU A 77 1.85 -6.68 -25.20
N LYS A 78 0.54 -6.52 -24.94
CA LYS A 78 -0.53 -7.26 -25.63
C LYS A 78 -1.39 -6.38 -26.53
N ARG A 79 -0.83 -5.42 -27.27
CA ARG A 79 -1.55 -4.92 -28.46
C ARG A 79 -1.40 -5.95 -29.58
N PRO A 80 -2.38 -6.85 -29.83
CA PRO A 80 -2.34 -7.67 -31.02
C PRO A 80 -2.27 -6.71 -32.22
N PRO A 81 -1.45 -7.01 -33.25
CA PRO A 81 -1.41 -6.17 -34.42
C PRO A 81 -2.83 -6.08 -34.96
N ASN A 82 -3.34 -4.84 -35.09
CA ASN A 82 -4.70 -4.59 -35.55
C ASN A 82 -4.95 -5.42 -36.83
N PRO A 83 -6.02 -6.24 -36.91
CA PRO A 83 -6.26 -7.11 -38.05
C PRO A 83 -6.24 -6.37 -39.39
N VAL A 84 -6.67 -5.10 -39.42
CA VAL A 84 -6.59 -4.23 -40.60
C VAL A 84 -5.13 -3.92 -40.97
N ARG A 85 -4.26 -3.69 -39.97
CA ARG A 85 -2.83 -3.42 -40.18
C ARG A 85 -2.07 -4.64 -40.71
N VAL A 86 -2.44 -5.84 -40.26
CA VAL A 86 -1.89 -7.09 -40.80
C VAL A 86 -2.32 -7.28 -42.25
N PHE A 87 -3.60 -7.05 -42.55
CA PHE A 87 -4.14 -7.16 -43.89
C PHE A 87 -3.49 -6.16 -44.86
N THR A 88 -3.32 -4.89 -44.46
CA THR A 88 -2.69 -3.88 -45.32
C THR A 88 -1.23 -4.23 -45.62
N TRP A 89 -0.47 -4.71 -44.62
CA TRP A 89 0.91 -5.13 -44.84
C TRP A 89 1.02 -6.33 -45.79
N GLY A 90 0.13 -7.31 -45.64
CA GLY A 90 0.04 -8.46 -46.54
C GLY A 90 -0.32 -8.07 -47.97
N MET A 91 -1.28 -7.15 -48.14
CA MET A 91 -1.71 -6.68 -49.46
C MET A 91 -0.60 -5.90 -50.18
N VAL A 92 0.11 -5.01 -49.46
CA VAL A 92 1.23 -4.25 -50.02
C VAL A 92 2.38 -5.17 -50.43
N ALA A 93 2.74 -6.15 -49.59
CA ALA A 93 3.77 -7.12 -49.91
C ALA A 93 3.39 -7.98 -51.13
N GLY A 94 2.14 -8.45 -51.19
CA GLY A 94 1.62 -9.22 -52.33
C GLY A 94 1.63 -8.44 -53.64
N LEU A 95 1.23 -7.16 -53.62
CA LEU A 95 1.25 -6.29 -54.80
C LEU A 95 2.69 -6.06 -55.30
N LEU A 96 3.65 -5.82 -54.40
CA LEU A 96 5.05 -5.64 -54.79
C LEU A 96 5.64 -6.90 -55.44
N VAL A 97 5.35 -8.08 -54.89
CA VAL A 97 5.81 -9.35 -55.46
C VAL A 97 5.15 -9.62 -56.82
N GLY A 98 3.84 -9.40 -56.94
CA GLY A 98 3.13 -9.55 -58.22
C GLY A 98 3.64 -8.59 -59.29
N MET A 99 3.92 -7.34 -58.92
CA MET A 99 4.48 -6.35 -59.84
C MET A 99 5.91 -6.71 -60.27
N LEU A 100 6.74 -7.22 -59.36
CA LEU A 100 8.08 -7.71 -59.71
C LEU A 100 8.02 -8.90 -60.68
N LEU A 101 7.08 -9.83 -60.45
CA LEU A 101 6.93 -11.03 -61.26
C LEU A 101 6.47 -10.68 -62.68
N THR A 102 5.50 -9.79 -62.82
CA THR A 102 5.02 -9.30 -64.12
C THR A 102 6.09 -8.51 -64.87
N MET A 103 6.87 -7.68 -64.18
CA MET A 103 8.03 -7.00 -64.77
C MET A 103 9.11 -7.98 -65.25
N LYS A 104 9.38 -9.06 -64.50
CA LYS A 104 10.33 -10.10 -64.89
C LYS A 104 9.84 -10.94 -66.07
N LEU A 105 8.54 -11.24 -66.15
CA LEU A 105 7.94 -11.96 -67.29
C LEU A 105 7.94 -11.11 -68.56
N LYS A 106 7.67 -9.80 -68.46
CA LYS A 106 7.65 -8.89 -69.62
C LYS A 106 9.05 -8.61 -70.20
N LYS A 107 10.10 -8.82 -69.41
CA LYS A 107 11.50 -8.56 -69.81
C LYS A 107 12.21 -9.80 -70.39
N ARG A 108 11.53 -10.94 -70.47
CA ARG A 108 12.00 -12.16 -71.12
C ARG A 108 11.35 -12.30 -72.49
#